data_AF-B8E087-F1
#
_entry.id   AF-B8E087-F1
#
_cell.length_a   1.000
_cell.length_b   1.000
_cell.length_c   1.000
_cell.angle_alpha   90.00
_cell.angle_beta   90.00
_cell.angle_gamma   90.00
#
_symmetry.space_group_name_H-M   'P 1'
#
loop_
_entity.id
_entity.type
_entity.pdbx_description
1 polymer ?
#
loop_
_entity_poly.entity_id
_entity_poly.type
_entity_poly.pdbx_seq_one_letter_code
_entity_poly.pdbx_strand_id
1 'polypeptide(L)'
;MKQFLSILFFFLLFLSTVFLNIKVSALRSEIKKVINEIDILEKEKTYLENYIQSNLDLKKIEKKALEMGLVYPKNVVEFRIYNGRISEINKEKYYALSLEK
;
A
#
# COMPACT_ATOMS: atom_id res chain seq x y z
N MET A 1 35.96 -38.15 33.61
CA MET A 1 35.60 -37.99 32.18
C MET A 1 34.13 -37.63 31.96
N LYS A 2 33.15 -38.38 32.50
CA LYS A 2 31.70 -38.09 32.28
C LYS A 2 31.25 -36.68 32.71
N GLN A 3 31.73 -36.17 33.86
CA GLN A 3 31.41 -34.81 34.34
C GLN A 3 31.98 -33.71 33.43
N PHE A 4 33.21 -33.86 32.95
CA PHE A 4 33.81 -32.93 31.99
C PHE A 4 33.02 -32.87 30.67
N LEU A 5 32.55 -34.02 30.18
CA LEU A 5 31.73 -34.08 28.97
C LEU A 5 30.40 -33.32 29.15
N SER A 6 29.78 -33.45 30.32
CA SER A 6 28.53 -32.74 30.64
C SER A 6 28.75 -31.23 30.72
N ILE A 7 29.84 -30.78 31.34
CA ILE A 7 30.18 -29.35 31.43
C ILE A 7 30.45 -28.77 30.04
N LEU A 8 31.20 -29.49 29.21
CA LEU A 8 31.47 -29.10 27.82
C LEU A 8 30.18 -28.99 27.01
N PHE A 9 29.24 -29.92 27.20
CA PHE A 9 27.94 -29.90 26.55
C PHE A 9 27.10 -28.69 26.96
N PHE A 10 27.02 -28.38 28.25
CA PHE A 10 26.33 -27.17 28.74
C PHE A 10 26.97 -25.89 28.20
N PHE A 11 28.30 -25.85 28.12
CA PHE A 11 29.01 -24.71 27.55
C PHE A 11 28.69 -24.51 26.06
N LEU A 12 28.64 -25.59 25.28
CA LEU A 12 28.25 -25.54 23.86
C LEU A 12 26.80 -25.09 23.67
N LEU A 13 25.88 -25.56 24.51
CA LEU A 13 24.49 -25.09 24.49
C LEU A 13 24.39 -23.60 24.81
N PHE A 14 25.08 -23.15 25.86
CA PHE A 14 25.14 -21.73 26.20
C PHE A 14 25.72 -20.89 25.05
N LEU A 15 26.81 -21.34 24.44
CA LEU A 15 27.43 -20.63 23.32
C LEU A 15 26.47 -20.53 22.12
N SER A 16 25.77 -21.62 21.78
CA SER A 16 24.81 -21.63 20.66
C SER A 16 23.64 -20.65 20.86
N THR A 17 23.10 -20.58 22.07
CA THR A 17 22.02 -19.64 22.41
C THR A 17 22.48 -18.18 22.36
N VAL A 18 23.70 -17.89 22.83
CA VAL A 18 24.30 -16.55 22.71
C VAL A 18 24.48 -16.16 21.23
N PHE A 19 25.02 -17.05 20.40
CA PHE A 19 25.16 -16.80 18.97
C PHE A 19 23.82 -16.55 18.27
N LEU A 20 22.79 -17.31 18.64
CA LEU A 20 21.46 -17.15 18.07
C LEU A 20 20.84 -15.81 18.45
N ASN A 21 21.00 -15.37 19.71
CA ASN A 21 20.54 -14.07 20.17
C ASN A 21 21.23 -12.90 19.46
N ILE A 22 22.54 -12.99 19.20
CA ILE A 22 23.27 -11.97 18.44
C ILE A 22 22.70 -11.86 17.02
N LYS A 23 22.49 -12.99 16.34
CA LYS A 23 21.91 -13.01 14.98
C LYS A 23 20.49 -12.45 14.96
N VAL A 24 19.65 -12.82 15.93
CA VAL A 24 18.28 -12.28 16.06
C VAL A 24 18.31 -10.77 16.29
N SER A 25 19.23 -10.27 17.11
CA SER A 25 19.37 -8.83 17.35
C SER A 25 19.82 -8.08 16.09
N ALA A 26 20.76 -8.63 15.33
CA ALA A 26 21.20 -8.04 14.06
C ALA A 26 20.05 -8.01 13.05
N LEU A 27 19.32 -9.12 12.90
CA LEU A 27 18.18 -9.22 12.00
C LEU A 27 17.06 -8.24 12.39
N ARG A 28 16.80 -8.07 13.69
CA ARG A 28 15.82 -7.09 14.19
C ARG A 28 16.22 -5.65 13.86
N SER A 29 17.51 -5.34 13.88
CA SER A 29 18.04 -4.03 13.49
C SER A 29 17.85 -3.78 12.00
N GLU A 30 18.15 -4.77 11.15
CA GLU A 30 17.92 -4.69 9.70
C GLU A 30 16.44 -4.53 9.36
N ILE A 31 15.56 -5.32 9.99
CA ILE A 31 14.11 -5.17 9.81
C ILE A 31 13.66 -3.75 10.16
N LYS A 32 14.18 -3.17 11.25
CA LYS A 32 13.84 -1.79 11.64
C LYS A 32 14.30 -0.77 10.59
N LYS A 33 15.47 -0.97 9.98
CA LYS A 33 15.96 -0.09 8.90
C LYS A 33 15.06 -0.18 7.68
N VAL A 34 14.71 -1.39 7.25
CA VAL A 34 13.83 -1.62 6.09
C VAL A 34 12.44 -1.02 6.33
N ILE A 35 11.86 -1.18 7.53
CA ILE A 35 10.58 -0.55 7.87
C ILE A 35 10.66 0.99 7.75
N ASN A 36 11.73 1.60 8.26
CA ASN A 36 11.90 3.05 8.15
C ASN A 36 12.05 3.49 6.68
N GLU A 37 12.75 2.73 5.85
CA GLU A 37 12.87 3.00 4.42
C GLU A 37 11.51 2.91 3.71
N ILE A 38 10.69 1.91 4.06
CA ILE A 38 9.33 1.78 3.55
C ILE A 38 8.48 3.01 3.94
N ASP A 39 8.52 3.43 5.20
CA ASP A 39 7.78 4.60 5.67
C ASP A 39 8.17 5.89 4.94
N ILE A 40 9.47 6.05 4.61
CA ILE A 40 9.96 7.19 3.83
C ILE A 40 9.41 7.12 2.40
N LEU A 41 9.51 5.97 1.75
CA LEU A 41 9.02 5.77 0.38
C LEU A 41 7.50 5.96 0.28
N GLU A 42 6.73 5.53 1.27
CA GLU A 42 5.28 5.76 1.31
C GLU A 42 4.93 7.24 1.42
N LYS A 43 5.68 8.01 2.22
CA LYS A 43 5.53 9.46 2.32
C LYS A 43 5.88 10.16 1.02
N GLU A 44 6.99 9.77 0.38
CA GLU A 44 7.39 10.32 -0.92
C GLU A 44 6.37 10.01 -2.01
N LYS A 45 5.86 8.77 -2.06
CA LYS A 45 4.78 8.39 -2.97
C LYS A 45 3.55 9.28 -2.77
N THR A 46 3.10 9.43 -1.53
CA THR A 46 1.93 10.25 -1.21
C THR A 46 2.15 11.72 -1.60
N TYR A 47 3.34 12.26 -1.34
CA TYR A 47 3.72 13.61 -1.74
C TYR A 47 3.67 13.77 -3.26
N LEU A 48 4.25 12.84 -4.02
CA LEU A 48 4.29 12.88 -5.48
C LEU A 48 2.89 12.72 -6.08
N GLU A 49 2.05 11.83 -5.54
CA GLU A 49 0.65 11.70 -5.96
C GLU A 49 -0.12 13.01 -5.78
N ASN A 50 0.02 13.65 -4.62
CA ASN A 50 -0.61 14.95 -4.34
C ASN A 50 -0.04 16.06 -5.23
N TYR A 51 1.29 16.07 -5.44
CA TYR A 51 1.93 17.03 -6.32
C TYR A 51 1.43 16.88 -7.77
N ILE A 52 1.36 15.66 -8.28
CA ILE A 52 0.82 15.36 -9.61
C ILE A 52 -0.64 15.81 -9.69
N GLN A 53 -1.48 15.44 -8.73
CA GLN A 53 -2.89 15.86 -8.71
C GLN A 53 -3.06 17.38 -8.69
N SER A 54 -2.24 18.09 -7.90
CA SER A 54 -2.30 19.56 -7.81
C SER A 54 -1.81 20.28 -9.08
N ASN A 55 -0.92 19.65 -9.86
CA ASN A 55 -0.38 20.21 -11.10
C ASN A 55 -1.06 19.69 -12.37
N LEU A 56 -1.92 18.67 -12.26
CA LEU A 56 -2.76 18.20 -13.35
C LEU A 56 -3.86 19.22 -13.63
N ASP A 57 -3.75 19.91 -14.76
CA ASP A 57 -4.84 20.72 -15.30
C ASP A 57 -5.92 19.81 -15.89
N LEU A 58 -6.82 19.36 -15.01
CA LEU A 58 -7.95 18.49 -15.35
C LEU A 58 -8.79 19.06 -16.49
N LYS A 59 -8.95 20.39 -16.56
CA LYS A 59 -9.71 21.05 -17.63
C LYS A 59 -9.02 20.90 -18.99
N LYS A 60 -7.69 21.02 -19.03
CA LYS A 60 -6.91 20.79 -20.26
C LYS A 60 -6.97 19.33 -20.72
N ILE A 61 -6.96 18.39 -19.78
CA ILE A 61 -7.06 16.95 -20.07
C ILE A 61 -8.45 16.62 -20.61
N GLU A 62 -9.51 17.12 -19.96
CA GLU A 62 -10.89 16.94 -20.42
C GLU A 62 -11.13 17.56 -21.79
N LYS A 63 -10.60 18.77 -22.04
CA LYS A 63 -10.71 19.41 -23.36
C LYS A 63 -10.08 18.53 -24.45
N LYS A 64 -8.89 17.98 -24.23
CA LYS A 64 -8.24 17.07 -25.17
C LYS A 64 -9.02 15.77 -25.36
N ALA A 65 -9.57 15.20 -24.29
CA ALA A 65 -10.38 13.99 -24.37
C ALA A 65 -11.63 14.22 -25.23
N LEU A 66 -12.29 15.37 -25.07
CA LEU A 66 -13.42 15.78 -25.90
C LEU A 66 -13.02 15.99 -27.37
N GLU A 67 -11.87 16.62 -27.64
CA GLU A 67 -11.31 16.77 -29.00
C GLU A 67 -11.04 15.40 -29.67
N MET A 68 -10.71 14.37 -28.88
CA MET A 68 -10.51 12.99 -29.34
C MET A 68 -11.82 12.19 -29.47
N GLY A 69 -12.99 12.81 -29.22
CA GLY A 69 -14.28 12.14 -29.26
C GLY A 69 -14.56 11.20 -28.08
N LEU A 70 -13.75 11.27 -27.02
CA LEU A 70 -14.01 10.55 -25.77
C LEU A 70 -15.08 11.34 -24.99
N VAL A 71 -16.28 10.79 -24.93
CA VAL A 71 -17.42 11.39 -24.22
C VAL A 71 -17.79 10.52 -23.02
N TYR A 72 -18.03 11.18 -21.88
CA TYR A 72 -18.61 10.52 -20.74
C TYR A 72 -20.09 10.19 -20.99
N PRO A 73 -20.55 9.00 -20.57
CA PRO A 73 -21.96 8.66 -20.65
C PRO A 73 -22.78 9.59 -19.74
N LYS A 74 -23.77 10.29 -20.31
CA LYS A 74 -24.54 11.35 -19.64
C LYS A 74 -25.60 10.86 -18.64
N ASN A 75 -26.00 9.58 -18.72
CA ASN A 75 -27.06 9.01 -17.91
C ASN A 75 -26.61 7.65 -17.36
N VAL A 76 -25.69 7.67 -16.39
CA VAL A 76 -25.24 6.43 -15.76
C VAL A 76 -26.03 6.18 -14.49
N VAL A 77 -26.68 5.03 -14.44
CA VAL A 77 -27.46 4.57 -13.29
C VAL A 77 -26.63 3.52 -12.57
N GLU A 78 -26.34 3.76 -11.29
CA GLU A 78 -25.67 2.76 -10.45
C GLU A 78 -26.72 1.83 -9.85
N PHE A 79 -26.66 0.55 -10.21
CA PHE A 79 -27.47 -0.49 -9.59
C PHE A 79 -26.65 -1.15 -8.48
N ARG A 80 -27.13 -1.06 -7.24
CA ARG A 80 -26.57 -1.84 -6.14
C ARG A 80 -27.36 -3.14 -6.04
N ILE A 81 -26.67 -4.28 -6.10
CA ILE A 81 -27.29 -5.61 -6.13
C ILE A 81 -26.93 -6.34 -4.84
N TYR A 82 -27.95 -6.84 -4.13
CA TYR A 82 -27.80 -7.73 -2.99
C TYR A 82 -28.60 -9.00 -3.23
N ASN A 83 -27.96 -10.17 -3.05
CA ASN A 83 -28.57 -11.49 -3.25
C ASN A 83 -29.31 -11.63 -4.59
N GLY A 84 -28.71 -11.13 -5.67
CA GLY A 84 -29.27 -11.22 -7.01
C GLY A 84 -30.49 -10.32 -7.28
N ARG A 85 -30.86 -9.44 -6.34
CA ARG A 85 -31.92 -8.44 -6.51
C ARG A 85 -31.34 -7.03 -6.45
N ILE A 86 -31.91 -6.14 -7.25
CA ILE A 86 -31.57 -4.71 -7.21
C ILE A 86 -32.09 -4.17 -5.86
N SER A 87 -31.17 -3.73 -5.00
CA SER A 87 -31.47 -3.14 -3.71
C SER A 87 -31.61 -1.62 -3.78
N GLU A 88 -30.88 -0.99 -4.70
CA GLU A 88 -30.82 0.47 -4.81
C GLU A 88 -30.51 0.87 -6.25
N ILE A 89 -31.17 1.93 -6.71
CA ILE A 89 -30.96 2.53 -8.03
C ILE A 89 -30.63 4.00 -7.79
N ASN A 90 -29.38 4.39 -7.99
CA ASN A 90 -28.97 5.78 -7.86
C ASN A 90 -28.85 6.42 -9.24
N LYS A 91 -29.65 7.46 -9.49
CA LYS A 91 -29.91 7.95 -10.86
C LYS A 91 -28.87 8.94 -11.39
N GLU A 92 -27.95 9.41 -10.57
CA GLU A 92 -26.95 10.40 -10.98
C GLU A 92 -25.62 10.09 -10.29
N LYS A 93 -24.77 9.32 -10.96
CA LYS A 93 -23.35 9.26 -10.61
C LYS A 93 -22.59 9.75 -11.83
N TYR A 94 -22.13 11.00 -11.77
CA TYR A 94 -21.33 11.60 -12.84
C TYR A 94 -19.95 10.94 -12.84
N TYR A 95 -19.64 10.12 -13.85
CA TYR A 95 -18.36 9.38 -13.92
C TYR A 95 -17.22 10.22 -14.48
N ALA A 96 -17.52 11.26 -15.27
CA ALA A 96 -17.10 12.64 -15.03
C ALA A 96 -17.75 13.54 -16.09
N LEU A 97 -17.80 14.82 -15.80
CA LEU A 97 -17.03 15.86 -16.47
C LEU A 97 -16.38 16.59 -15.26
N SER A 98 -15.69 17.71 -15.42
CA SER A 98 -15.58 18.72 -14.35
C SER A 98 -16.93 19.33 -13.93
N LEU A 99 -18.04 18.72 -14.40
CA LEU A 99 -19.38 18.52 -13.81
C LEU A 99 -19.37 18.40 -12.27
N GLU A 100 -20.36 18.92 -11.56
CA GLU A 100 -21.57 19.64 -12.01
C GLU A 100 -21.77 20.96 -11.24
N LYS A 101 -20.70 21.42 -10.57
CA LYS A 101 -20.45 22.78 -10.03
C LYS A 101 -18.99 22.94 -9.62
#